data_AF-A0AAV0KZ37-F1
#
_entry.id   AF-A0AAV0KZ37-F1
#
_cell.length_a   1.000
_cell.length_b   1.000
_cell.length_c   1.000
_cell.angle_alpha   90.00
_cell.angle_beta   90.00
_cell.angle_gamma   90.00
#
_symmetry.space_group_name_H-M   'P 1'
#
loop_
_entity.id
_entity.type
_entity.pdbx_description
1 polymer ?
#
loop_
_entity_poly.entity_id
_entity_poly.type
_entity_poly.pdbx_seq_one_letter_code
_entity_poly.pdbx_strand_id
1 'polypeptide(L)' 'MSLKVTNYGAHMMSFIVLDKNEKMNDVILGYDTAEAYKVIYMEL' A
#
# COMPACT_ATOMS: atom_id res chain seq x y z
N MET A 1 5.36 -11.33 -9.15
CA MET A 1 5.68 -10.17 -8.28
C MET A 1 5.01 -8.94 -8.85
N SER A 2 4.39 -8.09 -8.02
CA SER A 2 3.71 -6.86 -8.47
C SER A 2 3.86 -5.74 -7.44
N LEU A 3 4.07 -4.52 -7.91
CA LEU A 3 4.23 -3.32 -7.09
C LEU A 3 3.19 -2.28 -7.52
N LYS A 4 2.46 -1.71 -6.55
CA LYS A 4 1.57 -0.56 -6.78
C LYS A 4 2.09 0.65 -6.01
N VAL A 5 2.15 1.77 -6.71
CA VAL A 5 2.60 3.06 -6.18
C VAL A 5 1.60 4.12 -6.60
N THR A 6 1.32 5.07 -5.72
CA THR A 6 0.52 6.26 -6.06
C THR A 6 1.41 7.41 -6.52
N ASN A 7 0.89 8.26 -7.41
CA ASN A 7 1.55 9.51 -7.77
C ASN A 7 1.40 10.61 -6.70
N TYR A 8 0.59 10.38 -5.67
CA TYR A 8 0.49 11.24 -4.49
C TYR A 8 1.58 10.87 -3.48
N GLY A 9 2.66 11.66 -3.39
CA GLY A 9 3.74 11.43 -2.43
C GLY A 9 4.59 10.17 -2.69
N ALA A 10 4.41 9.51 -3.84
CA ALA A 10 5.11 8.27 -4.21
C ALA A 10 4.97 7.14 -3.17
N HIS A 11 3.85 7.07 -2.45
CA HIS A 11 3.63 6.01 -1.46
C HIS A 11 3.52 4.64 -2.14
N MET A 12 4.29 3.68 -1.63
CA MET A 12 4.12 2.26 -1.97
C MET A 12 2.85 1.75 -1.31
N MET A 13 1.87 1.38 -2.12
CA MET A 13 0.54 0.99 -1.63
C MET A 13 0.37 -0.52 -1.48
N SER A 14 1.10 -1.31 -2.27
CA SER A 14 0.99 -2.77 -2.27
C SER A 14 2.26 -3.37 -2.87
N PHE A 15 2.77 -4.45 -2.27
CA PHE A 15 3.84 -5.24 -2.85
C PHE A 15 3.55 -6.73 -2.68
N ILE A 16 3.21 -7.38 -3.79
CA ILE A 16 2.78 -8.78 -3.80
C ILE A 16 3.95 -9.69 -4.18
N VAL A 17 4.29 -10.60 -3.27
CA VAL A 17 5.39 -11.58 -3.40
C VAL A 17 4.95 -12.99 -3.03
N LEU A 18 5.71 -13.99 -3.48
CA LEU A 18 5.55 -15.40 -3.10
C LEU A 18 6.09 -15.61 -1.68
N ASP A 19 5.33 -16.31 -0.86
CA ASP A 19 5.84 -16.85 0.41
C ASP A 19 6.49 -18.23 0.23
N LYS A 20 6.96 -18.81 1.35
CA LYS A 20 7.60 -20.14 1.38
C LYS A 20 6.69 -21.30 0.96
N ASN A 21 5.38 -21.08 0.90
CA ASN A 21 4.36 -22.06 0.51
C ASN A 21 3.76 -21.72 -0.86
N GLU A 22 4.45 -20.92 -1.67
CA GLU A 22 4.02 -20.48 -3.00
C GLU A 22 2.73 -19.65 -3.03
N LYS A 23 2.33 -19.07 -1.90
CA LYS A 23 1.18 -18.18 -1.84
C LYS A 23 1.60 -16.74 -2.09
N MET A 24 0.86 -16.05 -2.97
CA MET A 24 1.01 -14.62 -3.21
C MET A 24 0.39 -13.83 -2.06
N ASN A 25 1.19 -13.00 -1.37
CA ASN A 25 0.71 -12.14 -0.29
C ASN A 25 1.24 -10.71 -0.45
N ASP A 26 0.42 -9.74 -0.01
CA ASP A 26 0.87 -8.36 0.16
C ASP A 26 1.64 -8.25 1.48
N VAL A 27 2.81 -7.61 1.43
CA VAL A 27 3.71 -7.48 2.59
C VAL A 27 3.81 -6.04 3.11
N ILE A 28 3.07 -5.11 2.51
CA ILE A 28 3.10 -3.69 2.90
C ILE A 28 1.93 -3.37 3.82
N LEU A 29 2.22 -2.68 4.93
CA LEU A 29 1.20 -2.06 5.76
C LEU A 29 0.71 -0.78 5.08
N GLY A 30 -0.59 -0.55 5.09
CA GLY A 30 -1.15 0.62 4.45
C GLY A 30 -2.67 0.60 4.42
N TYR A 31 -3.22 1.41 3.53
CA TYR A 31 -4.65 1.54 3.30
C TYR A 31 -5.05 1.01 1.93
N ASP A 32 -6.32 0.62 1.79
CA ASP A 32 -6.87 0.09 0.55
C ASP A 32 -7.06 1.15 -0.54
N THR A 33 -7.18 2.43 -0.18
CA THR A 33 -7.46 3.54 -1.10
C THR A 33 -6.39 4.62 -1.04
N ALA A 34 -6.16 5.32 -2.14
CA ALA A 34 -5.18 6.41 -2.21
C ALA A 34 -5.61 7.61 -1.34
N GLU A 35 -6.91 7.81 -1.16
CA GLU A 35 -7.51 8.87 -0.36
C GLU A 35 -7.21 8.69 1.12
N ALA A 36 -7.16 7.45 1.62
CA ALA A 36 -6.88 7.18 3.03
C ALA A 36 -5.45 7.57 3.47
N TYR A 37 -4.53 7.73 2.52
CA TYR A 37 -3.20 8.29 2.78
C TYR A 37 -3.22 9.82 2.98
N LYS A 38 -4.31 10.50 2.61
CA LYS A 38 -4.50 11.93 2.89
C LYS A 38 -4.97 12.07 4.34
N VAL A 39 -4.03 12.15 5.28
CA VAL A 39 -4.34 12.47 6.67
C VAL A 39 -4.99 13.85 6.74
N ILE A 40 -6.25 13.89 7.17
CA ILE A 40 -6.97 15.14 7.41
C ILE A 40 -6.47 15.70 8.76
N TYR A 41 -5.51 16.62 8.74
CA TYR A 41 -5.25 17.53 9.87
C TYR A 41 -6.35 18.61 9.95
N MET A 42 -7.64 18.23 10.01
CA MET A 42 -8.76 19.19 10.16
C MET A 42 -9.64 18.91 11.39
N GLU A 43 -9.10 18.28 12.44
CA GLU A 43 -9.71 18.32 13.77
C GLU A 43 -8.70 18.72 14.86
N LEU A 44 -7.96 19.82 14.62
CA LEU A 44 -7.25 20.57 15.66
C LEU A 44 -7.62 22.05 15.58
#